data_AF-A0AAW6R2W0-F1
#
_entry.id   AF-A0AAW6R2W0-F1
#
_cell.length_a   1.000
_cell.length_b   1.000
_cell.length_c   1.000
_cell.angle_alpha   90.00
_cell.angle_beta   90.00
_cell.angle_gamma   90.00
#
_symmetry.space_group_name_H-M   'P 1'
#
loop_
_entity.id
_entity.type
_entity.pdbx_description
1 polymer ?
#
loop_
_entity_poly.entity_id
_entity_poly.type
_entity_poly.pdbx_seq_one_letter_code
_entity_poly.pdbx_strand_id
1 'polypeptide(L)'
;MSSAPRQIADDLAPGVWPGADPTSLREAARRARALAESVERVTDVVVSATAAYSSPAIGGGTAEGEFGDALVDGLGRVTGTGPESLPHVAARLRAMAASLDTYADVVVETEQQMTTIALVADRDRQRAEVFAEVGDDSWRVSAASAGRLALTAAGDDHTQRSEEAGQSAGGTPPAATSGMMPFAPMGAMGAAGVAAAGLGTTIGIAASPTDRHTAGGDLTWLQRRADTLQSTVPPAIAGWFRTAVGVGVGARGRRVVVVGTNDPQPYQRVGLELADDEALTANGRAPELAIVEHMASSGVTPTAIAAATPMDSATVAALRSAEVVAMAPGS
;
A
#
# COMPACT_ATOMS: atom_id res chain seq x y z
N MET A 1 9.65 40.88 14.48
CA MET A 1 8.31 40.27 14.32
C MET A 1 8.52 38.77 14.44
N SER A 2 7.83 38.09 15.34
CA SER A 2 7.98 36.63 15.50
C SER A 2 7.39 35.96 14.27
N SER A 3 8.21 35.30 13.44
CA SER A 3 7.71 34.46 12.36
C SER A 3 6.88 33.32 12.95
N ALA A 4 5.85 32.87 12.23
CA ALA A 4 5.10 31.71 12.67
C ALA A 4 6.02 30.47 12.65
N PRO A 5 5.90 29.52 13.60
CA PRO A 5 6.76 28.33 13.67
C PRO A 5 6.84 27.56 12.34
N ARG A 6 5.72 27.49 11.61
CA ARG A 6 5.66 26.89 10.28
C ARG A 6 6.52 27.62 9.24
N GLN A 7 6.54 28.96 9.25
CA GLN A 7 7.39 29.74 8.33
C GLN A 7 8.86 29.51 8.64
N ILE A 8 9.24 29.47 9.92
CA ILE A 8 10.62 29.17 10.33
C ILE A 8 11.01 27.76 9.86
N ALA A 9 10.11 26.79 10.00
CA ALA A 9 10.34 25.44 9.53
C ALA A 9 10.48 25.38 8.00
N ASP A 10 9.60 26.05 7.25
CA ASP A 10 9.66 26.10 5.78
C ASP A 10 10.93 26.80 5.28
N ASP A 11 11.41 27.84 5.96
CA ASP A 11 12.66 28.54 5.62
C ASP A 11 13.91 27.66 5.86
N LEU A 12 13.89 26.81 6.90
CA LEU A 12 15.03 25.97 7.29
C LEU A 12 15.04 24.60 6.60
N ALA A 13 13.86 24.00 6.43
CA ALA A 13 13.64 22.66 5.92
C ALA A 13 12.31 22.61 5.14
N PRO A 14 12.32 23.00 3.84
CA PRO A 14 11.11 23.08 3.03
C PRO A 14 10.43 21.73 2.86
N GLY A 15 9.10 21.71 2.99
CA GLY A 15 8.28 20.53 2.69
C GLY A 15 8.24 19.47 3.81
N VAL A 16 8.85 19.74 4.96
CA VAL A 16 8.94 18.79 6.07
C VAL A 16 7.76 18.93 7.05
N TRP A 17 7.04 20.04 7.00
CA TRP A 17 5.87 20.28 7.87
C TRP A 17 4.67 19.40 7.50
N PRO A 18 3.94 18.81 8.48
CA PRO A 18 2.74 18.00 8.21
C PRO A 18 1.68 18.76 7.40
N GLY A 19 1.23 18.17 6.29
CA GLY A 19 0.22 18.76 5.42
C GLY A 19 -1.23 18.36 5.76
N ALA A 20 -1.43 17.32 6.56
CA ALA A 20 -2.74 16.77 6.85
C ALA A 20 -3.50 17.60 7.91
N ASP A 21 -4.80 17.76 7.74
CA ASP A 21 -5.66 18.41 8.74
C ASP A 21 -6.20 17.38 9.75
N PRO A 22 -5.74 17.42 11.02
CA PRO A 22 -6.20 16.47 12.04
C PRO A 22 -7.69 16.59 12.36
N THR A 23 -8.31 17.75 12.12
CA THR A 23 -9.76 17.94 12.35
C THR A 23 -10.57 17.17 11.32
N SER A 24 -10.21 17.31 10.04
CA SER A 24 -10.83 16.56 8.95
C SER A 24 -10.64 15.04 9.10
N LEU A 25 -9.47 14.59 9.55
CA LEU A 25 -9.20 13.17 9.82
C LEU A 25 -10.12 12.62 10.93
N ARG A 26 -10.24 13.34 12.04
CA ARG A 26 -11.15 12.96 13.15
C ARG A 26 -12.63 13.02 12.74
N GLU A 27 -13.00 13.91 11.83
CA GLU A 27 -14.34 13.92 11.27
C GLU A 27 -14.60 12.70 10.39
N ALA A 28 -13.65 12.32 9.53
CA ALA A 28 -13.74 11.11 8.73
C ALA A 28 -13.84 9.85 9.61
N ALA A 29 -13.05 9.76 10.69
CA ALA A 29 -13.11 8.68 11.66
C ALA A 29 -14.50 8.58 12.32
N ARG A 30 -15.09 9.71 12.73
CA ARG A 30 -16.46 9.76 13.26
C ARG A 30 -17.50 9.28 12.26
N ARG A 31 -17.41 9.68 10.99
CA ARG A 31 -18.32 9.20 9.93
C ARG A 31 -18.19 7.70 9.69
N ALA A 32 -16.97 7.16 9.70
CA ALA A 32 -16.73 5.73 9.55
C ALA A 32 -17.34 4.91 10.70
N ARG A 33 -17.24 5.39 11.95
CA ARG A 33 -17.91 4.77 13.11
C ARG A 33 -19.43 4.79 13.00
N ALA A 34 -20.00 5.94 12.63
CA ALA A 34 -21.45 6.06 12.43
C ALA A 34 -21.96 5.11 11.33
N LEU A 35 -21.18 4.90 10.27
CA LEU A 35 -21.50 3.93 9.24
C LEU A 35 -21.42 2.49 9.78
N ALA A 36 -20.41 2.15 10.56
CA ALA A 36 -20.30 0.84 11.21
C ALA A 36 -21.51 0.54 12.12
N GLU A 37 -21.94 1.51 12.93
CA GLU A 37 -23.15 1.41 13.77
C GLU A 37 -24.43 1.25 12.93
N SER A 38 -24.49 1.90 11.76
CA SER A 38 -25.62 1.70 10.83
C SER A 38 -25.63 0.27 10.27
N VAL A 39 -24.47 -0.27 9.91
CA VAL A 39 -24.33 -1.64 9.39
C VAL A 39 -24.73 -2.67 10.44
N GLU A 40 -24.36 -2.45 11.70
CA GLU A 40 -24.77 -3.34 12.79
C GLU A 40 -26.27 -3.30 13.05
N ARG A 41 -26.89 -2.12 13.05
CA ARG A 41 -28.35 -2.03 13.16
C ARG A 41 -29.06 -2.78 12.04
N VAL A 42 -28.54 -2.72 10.81
CA VAL A 42 -29.06 -3.52 9.69
C VAL A 42 -28.84 -5.00 9.94
N THR A 43 -27.66 -5.38 10.44
CA THR A 43 -27.34 -6.77 10.80
C THR A 43 -28.33 -7.31 11.83
N ASP A 44 -28.64 -6.57 12.89
CA ASP A 44 -29.61 -6.97 13.92
C ASP A 44 -31.01 -7.17 13.34
N VAL A 45 -31.45 -6.28 12.44
CA VAL A 45 -32.73 -6.40 11.74
C VAL A 45 -32.76 -7.66 10.88
N VAL A 46 -31.68 -7.96 10.16
CA VAL A 46 -31.57 -9.16 9.33
C VAL A 46 -31.57 -10.42 10.18
N VAL A 47 -30.80 -10.46 11.28
CA VAL A 47 -30.80 -11.59 12.23
C VAL A 47 -32.19 -11.82 12.82
N SER A 48 -32.88 -10.75 13.23
CA SER A 48 -34.25 -10.84 13.75
C SER A 48 -35.23 -11.34 12.69
N ALA A 49 -35.10 -10.91 11.43
CA ALA A 49 -35.92 -11.40 10.34
C ALA A 49 -35.66 -12.88 10.06
N THR A 50 -34.40 -13.30 10.01
CA THR A 50 -34.01 -14.71 9.85
C THR A 50 -34.60 -15.59 10.95
N ALA A 51 -34.58 -15.13 12.21
CA ALA A 51 -35.17 -15.84 13.34
C ALA A 51 -36.69 -15.98 13.22
N ALA A 52 -37.39 -14.98 12.67
CA ALA A 52 -38.82 -15.04 12.42
C ALA A 52 -39.18 -16.06 11.32
N TYR A 53 -38.38 -16.17 10.25
CA TYR A 53 -38.59 -17.13 9.17
C TYR A 53 -38.22 -18.58 9.55
N SER A 54 -37.33 -18.76 10.53
CA SER A 54 -36.87 -20.08 10.99
C SER A 54 -37.68 -20.65 12.17
N SER A 55 -38.60 -19.89 12.76
CA SER A 55 -39.43 -20.34 13.88
C SER A 55 -40.82 -20.82 13.42
N PRO A 56 -41.17 -22.11 13.59
CA PRO A 56 -42.49 -22.63 13.23
C PRO A 56 -43.62 -22.19 14.20
N ALA A 57 -43.29 -21.44 15.27
CA ALA A 57 -44.22 -21.14 16.37
C ALA A 57 -44.89 -19.76 16.27
N ILE A 58 -44.40 -18.87 15.40
CA ILE A 58 -44.94 -17.51 15.25
C ILE A 58 -45.66 -17.50 13.89
N GLY A 59 -47.00 -17.39 13.91
CA GLY A 59 -47.89 -17.54 12.74
C GLY A 59 -47.75 -16.51 11.60
N GLY A 60 -46.54 -16.04 11.29
CA GLY A 60 -46.19 -15.46 10.00
C GLY A 60 -45.83 -16.59 9.05
N GLY A 61 -46.41 -16.57 7.84
CA GLY A 61 -46.38 -17.69 6.88
C GLY A 61 -45.02 -18.38 6.85
N THR A 62 -44.98 -19.61 7.36
CA THR A 62 -43.83 -20.47 7.22
C THR A 62 -43.56 -20.60 5.73
N ALA A 63 -42.40 -20.12 5.29
CA ALA A 63 -41.87 -20.53 4.00
C ALA A 63 -41.41 -21.99 4.16
N GLU A 64 -42.34 -22.90 4.41
CA GLU A 64 -42.06 -24.32 4.46
C GLU A 64 -41.68 -24.78 3.05
N GLY A 65 -40.49 -25.35 2.92
CA GLY A 65 -39.94 -25.88 1.68
C GLY A 65 -38.65 -25.19 1.22
N GLU A 66 -38.12 -25.68 0.10
CA GLU A 66 -36.81 -25.31 -0.47
C GLU A 66 -36.56 -23.80 -0.58
N PHE A 67 -37.61 -22.99 -0.79
CA PHE A 67 -37.51 -21.54 -0.85
C PHE A 67 -37.20 -20.89 0.52
N GLY A 68 -37.84 -21.33 1.60
CA GLY A 68 -37.57 -20.79 2.94
C GLY A 68 -36.19 -21.18 3.43
N ASP A 69 -35.78 -22.42 3.16
CA ASP A 69 -34.42 -22.87 3.44
C ASP A 69 -33.40 -22.02 2.67
N ALA A 70 -33.60 -21.79 1.36
CA ALA A 70 -32.73 -20.94 0.56
C ALA A 70 -32.69 -19.46 1.04
N LEU A 71 -33.81 -18.94 1.55
CA LEU A 71 -33.89 -17.58 2.11
C LEU A 71 -33.11 -17.47 3.42
N VAL A 72 -33.30 -18.42 4.35
CA VAL A 72 -32.56 -18.48 5.62
C VAL A 72 -31.06 -18.64 5.37
N ASP A 73 -30.68 -19.50 4.42
CA ASP A 73 -29.28 -19.74 4.06
C ASP A 73 -28.64 -18.52 3.36
N GLY A 74 -29.43 -17.79 2.57
CA GLY A 74 -29.04 -16.50 1.97
C GLY A 74 -28.80 -15.41 3.02
N LEU A 75 -29.73 -15.25 3.96
CA LEU A 75 -29.61 -14.27 5.05
C LEU A 75 -28.47 -14.65 6.01
N GLY A 76 -28.29 -15.94 6.29
CA GLY A 76 -27.19 -16.47 7.09
C GLY A 76 -25.81 -16.20 6.49
N ARG A 77 -25.69 -16.15 5.16
CA ARG A 77 -24.45 -15.72 4.48
C ARG A 77 -24.16 -14.23 4.68
N VAL A 78 -25.19 -13.39 4.64
CA VAL A 78 -25.06 -11.92 4.82
C VAL A 78 -24.70 -11.56 6.26
N THR A 79 -25.23 -12.28 7.25
CA THR A 79 -24.95 -12.09 8.68
C THR A 79 -23.85 -13.02 9.21
N GLY A 80 -23.21 -13.79 8.33
CA GLY A 80 -22.22 -14.78 8.70
C GLY A 80 -20.86 -14.18 9.09
N THR A 81 -19.82 -14.99 9.05
CA THR A 81 -18.44 -14.58 9.39
C THR A 81 -17.54 -14.35 8.18
N GLY A 82 -18.11 -14.40 6.97
CA GLY A 82 -17.38 -14.23 5.72
C GLY A 82 -16.86 -12.79 5.52
N PRO A 83 -15.91 -12.58 4.60
CA PRO A 83 -15.33 -11.26 4.32
C PRO A 83 -16.36 -10.25 3.74
N GLU A 84 -17.43 -10.75 3.14
CA GLU A 84 -18.53 -9.94 2.61
C GLU A 84 -19.70 -9.79 3.60
N SER A 85 -19.57 -10.35 4.80
CA SER A 85 -20.63 -10.27 5.81
C SER A 85 -20.73 -8.87 6.41
N LEU A 86 -21.94 -8.46 6.77
CA LEU A 86 -22.18 -7.16 7.40
C LEU A 86 -21.35 -6.96 8.70
N PRO A 87 -21.21 -7.96 9.60
CA PRO A 87 -20.31 -7.85 10.75
C PRO A 87 -18.85 -7.58 10.35
N HIS A 88 -18.35 -8.24 9.31
CA HIS A 88 -16.98 -8.01 8.84
C HIS A 88 -16.78 -6.60 8.28
N VAL A 89 -17.76 -6.10 7.51
CA VAL A 89 -17.75 -4.72 6.99
C VAL A 89 -17.76 -3.71 8.14
N ALA A 90 -18.60 -3.91 9.16
CA ALA A 90 -18.63 -3.06 10.34
C ALA A 90 -17.29 -3.06 11.10
N ALA A 91 -16.66 -4.23 11.25
CA ALA A 91 -15.33 -4.35 11.86
C ALA A 91 -14.26 -3.59 11.05
N ARG A 92 -14.27 -3.70 9.72
CA ARG A 92 -13.32 -3.00 8.84
C ARG A 92 -13.49 -1.48 8.89
N LEU A 93 -14.73 -1.00 8.96
CA LEU A 93 -15.03 0.44 9.13
C LEU A 93 -14.50 0.97 10.47
N ARG A 94 -14.56 0.17 11.54
CA ARG A 94 -13.96 0.55 12.83
C ARG A 94 -12.44 0.57 12.79
N ALA A 95 -11.83 -0.42 12.15
CA ALA A 95 -10.38 -0.45 11.97
C ALA A 95 -9.89 0.78 11.20
N MET A 96 -10.61 1.17 10.13
CA MET A 96 -10.36 2.41 9.40
C MET A 96 -10.54 3.65 10.27
N ALA A 97 -11.59 3.72 11.09
CA ALA A 97 -11.79 4.85 11.99
C ALA A 97 -10.66 4.97 13.03
N ALA A 98 -10.18 3.84 13.55
CA ALA A 98 -9.07 3.80 14.48
C ALA A 98 -7.76 4.28 13.83
N SER A 99 -7.45 3.84 12.62
CA SER A 99 -6.24 4.29 11.92
C SER A 99 -6.26 5.77 11.57
N LEU A 100 -7.42 6.31 11.21
CA LEU A 100 -7.59 7.76 10.97
C LEU A 100 -7.33 8.59 12.24
N ASP A 101 -7.79 8.12 13.40
CA ASP A 101 -7.52 8.81 14.67
C ASP A 101 -6.05 8.68 15.08
N THR A 102 -5.44 7.50 14.95
CA THR A 102 -4.01 7.32 15.19
C THR A 102 -3.17 8.25 14.29
N TYR A 103 -3.51 8.35 13.02
CA TYR A 103 -2.83 9.25 12.10
C TYR A 103 -3.03 10.74 12.49
N ALA A 104 -4.23 11.12 12.90
CA ALA A 104 -4.50 12.48 13.39
C ALA A 104 -3.67 12.81 14.65
N ASP A 105 -3.46 11.84 15.54
CA ASP A 105 -2.63 12.01 16.74
C ASP A 105 -1.15 12.14 16.38
N VAL A 106 -0.64 11.32 15.45
CA VAL A 106 0.72 11.45 14.91
C VAL A 106 0.95 12.85 14.31
N VAL A 107 0.02 13.35 13.51
CA VAL A 107 0.11 14.70 12.92
C VAL A 107 0.19 15.77 14.01
N VAL A 108 -0.70 15.73 15.01
CA VAL A 108 -0.72 16.70 16.12
C VAL A 108 0.58 16.66 16.93
N GLU A 109 1.09 15.46 17.23
CA GLU A 109 2.34 15.28 17.96
C GLU A 109 3.53 15.84 17.17
N THR A 110 3.62 15.52 15.87
CA THR A 110 4.66 16.07 14.98
C THR A 110 4.58 17.59 14.91
N GLU A 111 3.39 18.19 14.76
CA GLU A 111 3.23 19.65 14.73
C GLU A 111 3.72 20.31 16.02
N GLN A 112 3.43 19.72 17.19
CA GLN A 112 3.91 20.21 18.49
C GLN A 112 5.44 20.10 18.60
N GLN A 113 6.01 18.98 18.18
CA GLN A 113 7.45 18.76 18.16
C GLN A 113 8.17 19.74 17.23
N MET A 114 7.71 19.87 15.98
CA MET A 114 8.29 20.79 15.01
C MET A 114 8.11 22.26 15.41
N THR A 115 6.99 22.61 16.04
CA THR A 115 6.81 23.95 16.62
C THR A 115 7.90 24.25 17.65
N THR A 116 8.19 23.29 18.53
CA THR A 116 9.24 23.45 19.55
C THR A 116 10.63 23.58 18.91
N ILE A 117 10.94 22.74 17.92
CA ILE A 117 12.22 22.78 17.18
C ILE A 117 12.38 24.12 16.45
N ALA A 118 11.33 24.59 15.76
CA ALA A 118 11.35 25.86 15.04
C ALA A 118 11.58 27.05 15.97
N LEU A 119 10.93 27.09 17.14
CA LEU A 119 11.15 28.15 18.13
C LEU A 119 12.57 28.12 18.73
N VAL A 120 13.13 26.93 18.96
CA VAL A 120 14.53 26.78 19.40
C VAL A 120 15.49 27.26 18.32
N ALA A 121 15.24 26.90 17.05
CA ALA A 121 16.05 27.33 15.92
C ALA A 121 16.00 28.85 15.71
N ASP A 122 14.83 29.49 15.87
CA ASP A 122 14.71 30.95 15.78
C ASP A 122 15.47 31.66 16.92
N ARG A 123 15.37 31.14 18.14
CA ARG A 123 16.15 31.65 19.28
C ARG A 123 17.66 31.53 19.01
N ASP A 124 18.11 30.39 18.49
CA ASP A 124 19.53 30.15 18.24
C ASP A 124 20.03 31.00 17.05
N ARG A 125 19.19 31.25 16.04
CA ARG A 125 19.44 32.23 14.97
C ARG A 125 19.61 33.65 15.52
N GLN A 126 18.71 34.11 16.39
CA GLN A 126 18.80 35.43 17.02
C GLN A 126 20.09 35.56 17.85
N ARG A 127 20.50 34.50 18.57
CA ARG A 127 21.77 34.48 19.30
C ARG A 127 22.98 34.56 18.35
N ALA A 128 22.94 33.81 17.25
CA ALA A 128 23.99 33.84 16.24
C ALA A 128 24.12 35.21 15.56
N GLU A 129 23.02 35.94 15.39
CA GLU A 129 23.06 37.32 14.90
C GLU A 129 23.81 38.24 15.85
N VAL A 130 23.61 38.10 17.16
CA VAL A 130 24.36 38.87 18.18
C VAL A 130 25.86 38.54 18.15
N PHE A 131 26.23 37.27 18.01
CA PHE A 131 27.65 36.87 17.93
C PHE A 131 28.33 37.32 16.64
N ALA A 132 27.59 37.34 15.53
CA ALA A 132 28.10 37.83 14.26
C ALA A 132 28.40 39.34 14.28
N GLU A 133 27.64 40.15 15.02
CA GLU A 133 27.97 41.57 15.24
C GLU A 133 29.30 41.75 16.00
N VAL A 134 29.72 40.75 16.78
CA VAL A 134 31.02 40.72 17.48
C VAL A 134 32.13 40.12 16.58
N GLY A 135 31.80 39.74 15.33
CA GLY A 135 32.74 39.26 14.32
C GLY A 135 32.86 37.75 14.19
N ASP A 136 31.98 36.96 14.84
CA ASP A 136 31.98 35.50 14.75
C ASP A 136 30.78 34.97 13.95
N ASP A 137 30.93 34.93 12.63
CA ASP A 137 29.89 34.42 11.70
C ASP A 137 29.69 32.89 11.76
N SER A 138 30.58 32.15 12.42
CA SER A 138 30.50 30.68 12.47
C SER A 138 29.23 30.18 13.18
N TRP A 139 28.71 30.97 14.11
CA TRP A 139 27.47 30.68 14.84
C TRP A 139 26.22 30.71 13.97
N ARG A 140 26.19 31.54 12.91
CA ARG A 140 25.03 31.59 11.98
C ARG A 140 24.87 30.28 11.22
N VAL A 141 25.98 29.73 10.74
CA VAL A 141 26.01 28.45 10.01
C VAL A 141 25.67 27.28 10.95
N SER A 142 26.21 27.30 12.18
CA SER A 142 25.94 26.25 13.16
C SER A 142 24.46 26.23 13.59
N ALA A 143 23.86 27.39 13.87
CA ALA A 143 22.46 27.47 14.28
C ALA A 143 21.50 27.03 13.15
N ALA A 144 21.74 27.49 11.91
CA ALA A 144 20.93 27.11 10.76
C ALA A 144 21.04 25.61 10.44
N SER A 145 22.24 25.03 10.51
CA SER A 145 22.44 23.60 10.24
C SER A 145 21.82 22.71 11.29
N ALA A 146 21.93 23.06 12.59
CA ALA A 146 21.31 22.31 13.68
C ALA A 146 19.77 22.33 13.60
N GLY A 147 19.19 23.51 13.34
CA GLY A 147 17.73 23.66 13.17
C GLY A 147 17.21 22.84 11.99
N ARG A 148 17.88 22.90 10.84
CA ARG A 148 17.53 22.10 9.65
C ARG A 148 17.60 20.59 9.92
N LEU A 149 18.68 20.10 10.52
CA LEU A 149 18.84 18.67 10.82
C LEU A 149 17.76 18.16 11.78
N ALA A 150 17.44 18.93 12.82
CA ALA A 150 16.39 18.58 13.77
C ALA A 150 15.00 18.54 13.12
N LEU A 151 14.69 19.50 12.22
CA LEU A 151 13.44 19.51 11.48
C LEU A 151 13.34 18.33 10.50
N THR A 152 14.41 18.05 9.74
CA THR A 152 14.45 16.88 8.85
C THR A 152 14.24 15.57 9.62
N ALA A 153 14.93 15.38 10.75
CA ALA A 153 14.76 14.18 11.57
C ALA A 153 13.32 14.04 12.11
N ALA A 154 12.67 15.14 12.50
CA ALA A 154 11.27 15.12 12.92
C ALA A 154 10.31 14.79 11.76
N GLY A 155 10.65 15.17 10.53
CA GLY A 155 9.88 14.80 9.33
C GLY A 155 10.05 13.36 8.91
N ASP A 156 11.26 12.81 9.04
CA ASP A 156 11.52 11.40 8.80
C ASP A 156 10.75 10.53 9.81
N ASP A 157 10.79 10.92 11.10
CA ASP A 157 10.02 10.26 12.16
C ASP A 157 8.49 10.37 11.93
N HIS A 158 8.01 11.53 11.47
CA HIS A 158 6.61 11.68 11.06
C HIS A 158 6.24 10.71 9.94
N THR A 159 7.08 10.57 8.91
CA THR A 159 6.86 9.67 7.78
C THR A 159 6.75 8.22 8.26
N GLN A 160 7.69 7.79 9.10
CA GLN A 160 7.69 6.44 9.66
C GLN A 160 6.42 6.18 10.51
N ARG A 161 6.10 7.06 11.47
CA ARG A 161 4.91 6.90 12.33
C ARG A 161 3.59 6.94 11.53
N SER A 162 3.56 7.68 10.42
CA SER A 162 2.42 7.73 9.51
C SER A 162 2.22 6.41 8.76
N GLU A 163 3.31 5.76 8.33
CA GLU A 163 3.26 4.43 7.73
C GLU A 163 2.75 3.38 8.73
N GLU A 164 3.23 3.42 9.97
CA GLU A 164 2.80 2.51 11.05
C GLU A 164 1.31 2.69 11.40
N ALA A 165 0.83 3.94 11.43
CA ALA A 165 -0.59 4.26 11.61
C ALA A 165 -1.46 3.71 10.45
N GLY A 166 -0.94 3.69 9.24
CA GLY A 166 -1.60 3.10 8.07
C GLY A 166 -1.66 1.58 8.11
N GLN A 167 -0.58 0.91 8.55
CA GLN A 167 -0.48 -0.55 8.60
C GLN A 167 -1.32 -1.19 9.73
N SER A 168 -1.49 -0.48 10.85
CA SER A 168 -2.31 -0.93 11.99
C SER A 168 -3.81 -1.06 11.69
N ALA A 169 -4.28 -0.56 10.53
CA ALA A 169 -5.65 -0.71 10.04
C ALA A 169 -5.97 -2.10 9.43
N GLY A 170 -5.00 -3.01 9.31
CA GLY A 170 -5.21 -4.33 8.70
C GLY A 170 -5.52 -4.29 7.19
N GLY A 171 -5.17 -3.20 6.52
CA GLY A 171 -5.35 -3.00 5.09
C GLY A 171 -4.40 -1.92 4.58
N THR A 172 -3.93 -2.09 3.33
CA THR A 172 -3.05 -1.18 2.60
C THR A 172 -3.40 0.29 2.87
N PRO A 173 -2.41 1.13 3.23
CA PRO A 173 -2.65 2.46 3.79
C PRO A 173 -3.36 3.39 2.80
N PRO A 174 -4.26 4.29 3.26
CA PRO A 174 -4.68 5.42 2.44
C PRO A 174 -3.47 6.35 2.26
N ALA A 175 -3.04 6.50 1.01
CA ALA A 175 -1.90 7.31 0.62
C ALA A 175 -2.06 8.76 1.11
N ALA A 176 -1.26 9.15 2.09
CA ALA A 176 -1.01 10.54 2.40
C ALA A 176 -0.27 11.17 1.21
N THR A 177 -0.99 11.93 0.39
CA THR A 177 -0.42 12.71 -0.69
C THR A 177 0.22 13.97 -0.12
N SER A 178 1.54 13.98 0.06
CA SER A 178 2.29 15.23 0.14
C SER A 178 3.77 15.01 -0.10
N GLY A 179 4.21 15.36 -1.31
CA GLY A 179 5.48 16.07 -1.54
C GLY A 179 6.81 15.37 -1.22
N MET A 180 7.50 14.97 -2.31
CA MET A 180 8.95 15.04 -2.53
C MET A 180 9.86 13.81 -2.30
N MET A 181 10.46 13.42 -3.42
CA MET A 181 11.85 13.01 -3.70
C MET A 181 12.47 11.82 -2.94
N PRO A 182 12.86 10.73 -3.66
CA PRO A 182 13.60 9.63 -3.06
C PRO A 182 15.07 10.03 -2.85
N PHE A 183 15.48 10.24 -1.61
CA PHE A 183 16.89 10.17 -1.24
C PHE A 183 17.28 8.70 -1.08
N ALA A 184 18.12 8.23 -2.01
CA ALA A 184 18.75 6.91 -1.96
C ALA A 184 19.70 6.81 -0.76
N PRO A 185 19.71 5.71 0.00
CA PRO A 185 20.78 5.46 0.96
C PRO A 185 22.01 4.92 0.21
N MET A 186 23.06 5.75 0.20
CA MET A 186 24.42 5.34 -0.13
C MET A 186 25.01 4.53 1.03
N GLY A 187 25.46 3.30 0.76
CA GLY A 187 26.64 2.72 1.41
C GLY A 187 26.41 1.72 2.54
N ALA A 188 26.62 0.43 2.25
CA ALA A 188 27.38 -0.46 3.11
C ALA A 188 28.10 -1.51 2.25
N MET A 189 29.39 -1.26 2.02
CA MET A 189 30.35 -2.24 1.52
C MET A 189 30.47 -3.44 2.46
N GLY A 190 30.62 -4.65 1.92
CA GLY A 190 31.23 -5.76 2.66
C GLY A 190 31.11 -7.13 1.99
N ALA A 191 32.27 -7.70 1.66
CA ALA A 191 32.56 -9.13 1.47
C ALA A 191 32.30 -9.79 0.09
N ALA A 192 33.32 -9.63 -0.77
CA ALA A 192 33.97 -10.61 -1.64
C ALA A 192 33.54 -12.09 -1.58
N GLY A 193 33.47 -12.74 -2.76
CA GLY A 193 33.75 -14.18 -2.86
C GLY A 193 33.26 -14.95 -4.10
N VAL A 194 34.03 -14.89 -5.19
CA VAL A 194 34.44 -15.98 -6.13
C VAL A 194 33.41 -17.00 -6.71
N ALA A 195 33.57 -17.24 -8.03
CA ALA A 195 33.40 -18.50 -8.79
C ALA A 195 32.06 -18.80 -9.51
N ALA A 196 32.07 -18.46 -10.81
CA ALA A 196 32.06 -19.40 -11.95
C ALA A 196 31.05 -20.58 -12.03
N ALA A 197 30.30 -20.55 -13.14
CA ALA A 197 30.04 -21.65 -14.09
C ALA A 197 29.43 -22.98 -13.58
N GLY A 198 28.27 -23.35 -14.16
CA GLY A 198 27.84 -24.75 -14.17
C GLY A 198 26.36 -24.96 -14.47
N LEU A 199 26.07 -25.30 -15.74
CA LEU A 199 25.06 -26.25 -16.22
C LEU A 199 23.97 -26.74 -15.24
N GLY A 200 22.71 -26.47 -15.64
CA GLY A 200 21.59 -27.41 -15.69
C GLY A 200 21.26 -28.28 -14.48
N THR A 201 20.03 -28.14 -13.97
CA THR A 201 19.25 -29.30 -13.49
C THR A 201 17.79 -28.89 -13.32
N THR A 202 16.95 -29.45 -14.20
CA THR A 202 15.53 -29.63 -13.99
C THR A 202 15.33 -30.64 -12.86
N ILE A 203 14.68 -30.23 -11.77
CA ILE A 203 14.13 -31.17 -10.79
C ILE A 203 12.68 -30.76 -10.52
N GLY A 204 11.77 -31.47 -11.18
CA GLY A 204 10.37 -31.51 -10.79
C GLY A 204 10.20 -32.52 -9.65
N ILE A 205 9.43 -32.14 -8.64
CA ILE A 205 8.81 -33.07 -7.70
C ILE A 205 7.30 -32.90 -7.84
N ALA A 206 6.63 -34.04 -8.04
CA ALA A 206 5.26 -34.16 -8.49
C ALA A 206 4.23 -33.90 -7.37
N ALA A 207 3.20 -33.12 -7.71
CA ALA A 207 1.87 -33.21 -7.11
C ALA A 207 0.83 -33.35 -8.25
N SER A 208 -0.01 -34.37 -8.10
CA SER A 208 -1.27 -34.78 -8.76
C SER A 208 -1.68 -34.35 -10.20
N PRO A 209 -2.40 -35.24 -10.92
CA PRO A 209 -2.67 -35.10 -12.35
C PRO A 209 -4.04 -34.45 -12.59
N THR A 210 -4.09 -33.15 -12.89
CA THR A 210 -5.24 -32.57 -13.63
C THR A 210 -5.00 -31.19 -14.28
N ASP A 211 -3.99 -30.40 -13.89
CA ASP A 211 -3.84 -29.01 -14.40
C ASP A 211 -2.64 -28.75 -15.34
N ARG A 212 -2.08 -29.79 -15.96
CA ARG A 212 -0.85 -29.68 -16.78
C ARG A 212 -1.06 -29.15 -18.20
N HIS A 213 -2.21 -28.55 -18.53
CA HIS A 213 -2.49 -28.03 -19.88
C HIS A 213 -2.61 -26.50 -19.98
N THR A 214 -2.27 -25.76 -18.91
CA THR A 214 -2.36 -24.29 -18.88
C THR A 214 -1.02 -23.58 -18.64
N ALA A 215 -0.09 -24.20 -17.90
CA ALA A 215 1.15 -23.54 -17.46
C ALA A 215 2.09 -23.05 -18.59
N GLY A 216 2.24 -23.80 -19.69
CA GLY A 216 3.14 -23.39 -20.80
C GLY A 216 2.55 -22.31 -21.72
N GLY A 217 1.23 -22.32 -21.93
CA GLY A 217 0.52 -21.30 -22.70
C GLY A 217 0.47 -19.97 -21.95
N ASP A 218 0.30 -20.02 -20.63
CA ASP A 218 0.26 -18.84 -19.76
C ASP A 218 1.59 -18.07 -19.76
N LEU A 219 2.74 -18.75 -19.80
CA LEU A 219 4.06 -18.10 -19.84
C LEU A 219 4.30 -17.34 -21.14
N THR A 220 4.03 -17.95 -22.29
CA THR A 220 4.20 -17.27 -23.60
C THR A 220 3.23 -16.12 -23.80
N TRP A 221 2.02 -16.24 -23.25
CA TRP A 221 1.04 -15.15 -23.23
C TRP A 221 1.50 -14.00 -22.33
N LEU A 222 2.01 -14.29 -21.13
CA LEU A 222 2.51 -13.31 -20.17
C LEU A 222 3.61 -12.43 -20.77
N GLN A 223 4.58 -13.05 -21.45
CA GLN A 223 5.69 -12.34 -22.08
C GLN A 223 5.21 -11.43 -23.21
N ARG A 224 4.34 -11.95 -24.09
CA ARG A 224 3.72 -11.14 -25.16
C ARG A 224 2.89 -9.98 -24.59
N ARG A 225 2.20 -10.20 -23.47
CA ARG A 225 1.38 -9.18 -22.82
C ARG A 225 2.24 -8.09 -22.20
N ALA A 226 3.32 -8.46 -21.51
CA ALA A 226 4.30 -7.51 -20.98
C ALA A 226 4.91 -6.65 -22.10
N ASP A 227 5.33 -7.28 -23.22
CA ASP A 227 5.88 -6.56 -24.37
C ASP A 227 4.85 -5.61 -25.01
N THR A 228 3.60 -6.06 -25.15
CA THR A 228 2.50 -5.24 -25.68
C THR A 228 2.27 -4.01 -24.81
N LEU A 229 2.17 -4.19 -23.49
CA LEU A 229 1.98 -3.09 -22.55
C LEU A 229 3.15 -2.10 -22.61
N GLN A 230 4.40 -2.59 -22.67
CA GLN A 230 5.56 -1.72 -22.80
C GLN A 230 5.58 -0.96 -24.14
N SER A 231 5.12 -1.56 -25.24
CA SER A 231 5.06 -0.89 -26.54
C SER A 231 4.00 0.20 -26.63
N THR A 232 2.98 0.15 -25.78
CA THR A 232 1.90 1.15 -25.71
C THR A 232 2.31 2.40 -24.91
N VAL A 233 3.45 2.35 -24.22
CA VAL A 233 3.99 3.44 -23.42
C VAL A 233 4.52 4.56 -24.33
N PRO A 234 4.10 5.82 -24.10
CA PRO A 234 4.61 6.96 -24.86
C PRO A 234 6.15 7.08 -24.79
N PRO A 235 6.83 7.41 -25.91
CA PRO A 235 8.29 7.52 -25.96
C PRO A 235 8.88 8.50 -24.93
N ALA A 236 8.11 9.51 -24.53
CA ALA A 236 8.50 10.50 -23.53
C ALA A 236 8.75 9.91 -22.14
N ILE A 237 8.16 8.74 -21.82
CA ILE A 237 8.28 8.10 -20.50
C ILE A 237 8.81 6.65 -20.56
N ALA A 238 8.92 6.07 -21.76
CA ALA A 238 9.40 4.70 -21.97
C ALA A 238 10.81 4.42 -21.38
N GLY A 239 11.64 5.45 -21.18
CA GLY A 239 12.98 5.31 -20.61
C GLY A 239 13.01 5.06 -19.09
N TRP A 240 11.93 5.38 -18.37
CA TRP A 240 11.88 5.23 -16.91
C TRP A 240 10.62 4.50 -16.40
N PHE A 241 9.57 4.41 -17.22
CA PHE A 241 8.36 3.67 -16.91
C PHE A 241 8.55 2.18 -17.22
N ARG A 242 8.29 1.34 -16.21
CA ARG A 242 8.47 -0.11 -16.27
C ARG A 242 7.15 -0.80 -15.96
N THR A 243 6.88 -1.84 -16.73
CA THR A 243 5.68 -2.66 -16.57
C THR A 243 6.06 -4.13 -16.41
N ALA A 244 5.29 -4.83 -15.58
CA ALA A 244 5.32 -6.27 -15.47
C ALA A 244 3.89 -6.80 -15.44
N VAL A 245 3.74 -8.07 -15.79
CA VAL A 245 2.46 -8.78 -15.75
C VAL A 245 2.66 -10.07 -14.99
N GLY A 246 1.80 -10.32 -14.02
CA GLY A 246 1.78 -11.56 -13.27
C GLY A 246 0.47 -12.29 -13.41
N VAL A 247 0.55 -13.60 -13.30
CA VAL A 247 -0.60 -14.50 -13.19
C VAL A 247 -0.49 -15.24 -11.87
N GLY A 248 -1.63 -15.35 -11.20
CA GLY A 248 -1.79 -16.13 -9.99
C GLY A 248 -3.12 -16.87 -9.97
N VAL A 249 -3.29 -17.68 -8.94
CA VAL A 249 -4.48 -18.51 -8.73
C VAL A 249 -5.18 -18.06 -7.45
N GLY A 250 -6.43 -17.61 -7.57
CA GLY A 250 -7.26 -17.20 -6.43
C GLY A 250 -7.93 -18.40 -5.71
N ALA A 251 -8.64 -18.12 -4.61
CA ALA A 251 -9.25 -19.09 -3.69
C ALA A 251 -10.25 -20.12 -4.29
N ARG A 252 -10.54 -20.06 -5.60
CA ARG A 252 -11.40 -21.00 -6.33
C ARG A 252 -10.73 -21.63 -7.57
N GLY A 253 -9.40 -21.60 -7.64
CA GLY A 253 -8.68 -22.02 -8.85
C GLY A 253 -8.81 -21.04 -10.02
N ARG A 254 -9.42 -19.87 -9.80
CA ARG A 254 -9.62 -18.85 -10.85
C ARG A 254 -8.29 -18.15 -11.13
N ARG A 255 -7.94 -18.09 -12.41
CA ARG A 255 -6.81 -17.31 -12.93
C ARG A 255 -7.06 -15.82 -12.68
N VAL A 256 -6.09 -15.15 -12.08
CA VAL A 256 -6.09 -13.70 -11.84
C VAL A 256 -4.86 -13.11 -12.50
N VAL A 257 -5.05 -12.09 -13.34
CA VAL A 257 -3.97 -11.35 -13.98
C VAL A 257 -3.80 -10.02 -13.26
N VAL A 258 -2.56 -9.69 -12.91
CA VAL A 258 -2.23 -8.41 -12.28
C VAL A 258 -1.10 -7.76 -13.08
N VAL A 259 -1.33 -6.53 -13.50
CA VAL A 259 -0.34 -5.67 -14.16
C VAL A 259 0.29 -4.77 -13.11
N GLY A 260 1.60 -4.90 -12.95
CA GLY A 260 2.42 -4.07 -12.08
C GLY A 260 3.05 -2.92 -12.84
N THR A 261 3.09 -1.75 -12.23
CA THR A 261 3.87 -0.61 -12.72
C THR A 261 4.82 -0.13 -11.63
N ASN A 262 5.87 0.59 -12.03
CA ASN A 262 6.81 1.23 -11.10
C ASN A 262 6.33 2.61 -10.62
N ASP A 263 5.08 2.98 -10.94
CA ASP A 263 4.49 4.20 -10.41
C ASP A 263 4.25 4.07 -8.89
N PRO A 264 4.26 5.19 -8.16
CA PRO A 264 3.94 5.21 -6.73
C PRO A 264 2.46 4.90 -6.44
N GLN A 265 1.59 4.92 -7.45
CA GLN A 265 0.16 4.63 -7.33
C GLN A 265 -0.36 3.82 -8.53
N PRO A 266 -1.39 2.97 -8.34
CA PRO A 266 -1.98 2.16 -9.40
C PRO A 266 -2.95 2.99 -10.25
N TYR A 267 -2.44 4.01 -10.95
CA TYR A 267 -3.24 4.76 -11.93
C TYR A 267 -2.89 4.33 -13.35
N GLN A 268 -3.93 4.16 -14.16
CA GLN A 268 -3.78 3.85 -15.56
C GLN A 268 -3.30 5.11 -16.31
N ARG A 269 -2.06 5.09 -16.79
CA ARG A 269 -1.50 6.19 -17.58
C ARG A 269 -2.12 6.24 -18.97
N VAL A 270 -2.20 7.45 -19.52
CA VAL A 270 -2.60 7.68 -20.91
C VAL A 270 -1.69 6.88 -21.83
N GLY A 271 -2.26 5.96 -22.60
CA GLY A 271 -1.56 5.03 -23.49
C GLY A 271 -1.47 3.60 -22.98
N LEU A 272 -1.65 3.34 -21.68
CA LEU A 272 -1.66 1.98 -21.12
C LEU A 272 -3.08 1.40 -21.18
N GLU A 273 -3.30 0.34 -21.94
CA GLU A 273 -4.61 -0.33 -22.06
C GLU A 273 -4.65 -1.66 -21.30
N LEU A 274 -5.43 -1.68 -20.22
CA LEU A 274 -5.73 -2.88 -19.43
C LEU A 274 -6.93 -3.62 -20.02
N ALA A 275 -6.93 -4.95 -19.94
CA ALA A 275 -8.10 -5.76 -20.27
C ALA A 275 -9.09 -5.80 -19.09
N ASP A 276 -10.36 -6.13 -19.37
CA ASP A 276 -11.45 -6.15 -18.37
C ASP A 276 -11.21 -7.15 -17.21
N ASP A 277 -10.31 -8.11 -17.39
CA ASP A 277 -9.92 -9.14 -16.41
C ASP A 277 -8.56 -8.89 -15.74
N GLU A 278 -7.94 -7.74 -15.97
CA GLU A 278 -6.64 -7.36 -15.44
C GLU A 278 -6.75 -6.35 -14.29
N ALA A 279 -6.11 -6.64 -13.16
CA ALA A 279 -5.98 -5.71 -12.06
C ALA A 279 -4.69 -4.89 -12.16
N LEU A 280 -4.75 -3.58 -11.93
CA LEU A 280 -3.57 -2.72 -11.89
C LEU A 280 -3.03 -2.58 -10.47
N THR A 281 -1.72 -2.74 -10.30
CA THR A 281 -1.03 -2.51 -9.03
C THR A 281 0.23 -1.66 -9.23
N ALA A 282 0.56 -0.86 -8.23
CA ALA A 282 1.80 -0.11 -8.17
C ALA A 282 2.09 0.29 -6.72
N ASN A 283 3.35 0.28 -6.32
CA ASN A 283 3.80 0.62 -4.96
C ASN A 283 5.10 1.45 -4.97
N GLY A 284 5.49 2.03 -6.11
CA GLY A 284 6.71 2.81 -6.28
C GLY A 284 8.01 1.99 -6.26
N ARG A 285 7.93 0.67 -6.12
CA ARG A 285 9.07 -0.25 -6.15
C ARG A 285 9.14 -0.96 -7.52
N ALA A 286 9.89 -2.06 -7.58
CA ALA A 286 9.93 -2.90 -8.76
C ALA A 286 8.52 -3.45 -9.09
N PRO A 287 8.03 -3.30 -10.34
CA PRO A 287 6.69 -3.73 -10.74
C PRO A 287 6.35 -5.17 -10.35
N GLU A 288 7.35 -6.06 -10.38
CA GLU A 288 7.23 -7.47 -10.06
C GLU A 288 6.94 -7.71 -8.58
N LEU A 289 7.53 -6.89 -7.70
CA LEU A 289 7.29 -6.97 -6.26
C LEU A 289 5.90 -6.41 -5.91
N ALA A 290 5.47 -5.35 -6.60
CA ALA A 290 4.12 -4.79 -6.46
C ALA A 290 3.04 -5.83 -6.80
N ILE A 291 3.28 -6.67 -7.80
CA ILE A 291 2.40 -7.77 -8.19
C ILE A 291 2.34 -8.84 -7.10
N VAL A 292 3.49 -9.30 -6.60
CA VAL A 292 3.53 -10.34 -5.57
C VAL A 292 2.82 -9.88 -4.29
N GLU A 293 3.06 -8.64 -3.87
CA GLU A 293 2.43 -8.06 -2.69
C GLU A 293 0.91 -7.91 -2.86
N HIS A 294 0.46 -7.45 -4.04
CA HIS A 294 -0.96 -7.33 -4.35
C HIS A 294 -1.67 -8.70 -4.42
N MET A 295 -1.03 -9.70 -5.03
CA MET A 295 -1.58 -11.05 -5.08
C MET A 295 -1.66 -11.65 -3.68
N ALA A 296 -0.60 -11.56 -2.88
CA ALA A 296 -0.58 -12.08 -1.52
C ALA A 296 -1.65 -11.42 -0.63
N SER A 297 -1.78 -10.09 -0.68
CA SER A 297 -2.80 -9.35 0.09
C SER A 297 -4.24 -9.62 -0.37
N SER A 298 -4.43 -10.03 -1.63
CA SER A 298 -5.73 -10.39 -2.20
C SER A 298 -6.07 -11.88 -2.06
N GLY A 299 -5.22 -12.66 -1.38
CA GLY A 299 -5.41 -14.11 -1.24
C GLY A 299 -5.24 -14.88 -2.55
N VAL A 300 -4.46 -14.33 -3.47
CA VAL A 300 -4.08 -14.95 -4.76
C VAL A 300 -2.65 -15.49 -4.62
N THR A 301 -2.44 -16.76 -4.97
CA THR A 301 -1.10 -17.35 -4.98
C THR A 301 -0.41 -16.99 -6.30
N PRO A 302 0.68 -16.20 -6.28
CA PRO A 302 1.40 -15.85 -7.50
C PRO A 302 2.04 -17.11 -8.11
N THR A 303 1.97 -17.25 -9.44
CA THR A 303 2.50 -18.43 -10.15
C THR A 303 3.62 -18.05 -11.11
N ALA A 304 3.42 -16.99 -11.90
CA ALA A 304 4.42 -16.52 -12.86
C ALA A 304 4.33 -15.01 -13.07
N ILE A 305 5.48 -14.37 -13.33
CA ILE A 305 5.60 -12.94 -13.62
C ILE A 305 6.55 -12.75 -14.81
N ALA A 306 6.11 -11.96 -15.79
CA ALA A 306 6.92 -11.51 -16.91
C ALA A 306 7.11 -10.00 -16.86
N ALA A 307 8.32 -9.54 -17.15
CA ALA A 307 8.65 -8.12 -17.26
C ALA A 307 9.20 -7.81 -18.64
N ALA A 308 8.80 -6.67 -19.21
CA ALA A 308 9.32 -6.21 -20.51
C ALA A 308 10.70 -5.55 -20.37
N THR A 309 11.13 -5.24 -19.14
CA THR A 309 12.43 -4.64 -18.83
C THR A 309 13.28 -5.59 -17.96
N PRO A 310 14.62 -5.55 -18.06
CA PRO A 310 15.47 -6.40 -17.24
C PRO A 310 15.22 -6.19 -15.74
N MET A 311 15.01 -7.29 -15.02
CA MET A 311 14.83 -7.29 -13.57
C MET A 311 16.17 -7.10 -12.86
N ASP A 312 16.16 -6.42 -11.72
CA ASP A 312 17.32 -6.41 -10.83
C ASP A 312 17.50 -7.79 -10.17
N SER A 313 18.75 -8.13 -9.87
CA SER A 313 19.15 -9.36 -9.20
C SER A 313 18.46 -9.58 -7.85
N ALA A 314 18.21 -8.52 -7.10
CA ALA A 314 17.46 -8.58 -5.84
C ALA A 314 15.98 -8.97 -6.06
N THR A 315 15.36 -8.45 -7.13
CA THR A 315 13.98 -8.80 -7.51
C THR A 315 13.88 -10.26 -7.93
N VAL A 316 14.82 -10.76 -8.74
CA VAL A 316 14.85 -12.16 -9.16
C VAL A 316 15.03 -13.10 -7.96
N ALA A 317 15.88 -12.73 -7.00
CA ALA A 317 16.07 -13.50 -5.78
C ALA A 317 14.79 -13.55 -4.92
N ALA A 318 14.09 -12.41 -4.78
CA ALA A 318 12.83 -12.33 -4.06
C ALA A 318 11.72 -13.19 -4.72
N LEU A 319 11.58 -13.12 -6.05
CA LEU A 319 10.61 -13.95 -6.78
C LEU A 319 10.89 -15.44 -6.63
N ARG A 320 12.17 -15.84 -6.68
CA ARG A 320 12.57 -17.24 -6.44
C ARG A 320 12.25 -17.71 -5.03
N SER A 321 12.43 -16.85 -4.03
CA SER A 321 12.10 -17.17 -2.63
C SER A 321 10.59 -17.32 -2.39
N ALA A 322 9.77 -16.68 -3.22
CA ALA A 322 8.32 -16.79 -3.23
C ALA A 322 7.79 -17.91 -4.15
N GLU A 323 8.68 -18.77 -4.68
CA GLU A 323 8.37 -19.86 -5.62
C GLU A 323 7.67 -19.37 -6.93
N VAL A 324 7.90 -18.12 -7.32
CA VAL A 324 7.30 -17.52 -8.53
C VAL A 324 8.24 -17.68 -9.72
N VAL A 325 7.69 -18.12 -10.87
CA VAL A 325 8.44 -18.19 -12.13
C VAL A 325 8.64 -16.79 -12.69
N ALA A 326 9.88 -16.31 -12.74
CA ALA A 326 10.24 -15.00 -13.28
C ALA A 326 10.76 -15.10 -14.73
N MET A 327 10.15 -14.35 -15.65
CA MET A 327 10.56 -14.30 -17.06
C MET A 327 11.10 -12.91 -17.41
N ALA A 328 12.40 -12.85 -17.71
CA ALA A 328 13.10 -11.63 -18.11
C ALA A 328 12.93 -11.39 -19.62
N PRO A 329 13.07 -10.14 -20.11
CA PRO A 329 12.97 -9.88 -21.53
C PRO A 329 14.01 -10.68 -22.32
N GLY A 330 13.57 -11.37 -23.37
CA GLY A 330 14.42 -12.21 -24.23
C GLY A 330 14.74 -13.61 -23.71
N SER A 331 14.07 -14.10 -22.65
CA SER A 331 14.11 -15.52 -22.23
C SER A 331 13.27 -16.42 -23.12
#